data_AF-A0A537ZPJ8-F1
#
_entry.id   AF-A0A537ZPJ8-F1
#
_cell.length_a   1.000
_cell.length_b   1.000
_cell.length_c   1.000
_cell.angle_alpha   90.00
_cell.angle_beta   90.00
_cell.angle_gamma   90.00
#
_symmetry.space_group_name_H-M   'P 1'
#
loop_
_entity.id
_entity.type
_entity.pdbx_description
1 polymer ?
#
loop_
_entity_poly.entity_id
_entity_poly.type
_entity_poly.pdbx_seq_one_letter_code
_entity_poly.pdbx_strand_id
1 'polypeptide(L)'
;FATHTALAAVIELVNELYKERDSSDPSHVRFAIATAASLVFPFAPHLGSEVYEQLTGRRVWEEPWPQADRDLLVADTVALVVQMNGKLIDRLQAPADASEEEQERIARESEKLAARLDGREIVKTVVVPGKLVNFVVR
;
A
#
# COMPACT_ATOMS: atom_id res chain seq x y z
N PHE A 1 17.72 4.63 -16.11
CA PHE A 1 16.62 5.49 -15.62
C PHE A 1 15.31 4.72 -15.71
N ALA A 2 14.62 4.48 -14.60
CA ALA A 2 13.36 3.70 -14.56
C ALA A 2 12.13 4.62 -14.60
N THR A 3 11.98 5.39 -15.68
CA THR A 3 10.94 6.42 -15.83
C THR A 3 9.53 5.85 -15.87
N HIS A 4 9.34 4.68 -16.49
CA HIS A 4 8.03 3.99 -16.52
C HIS A 4 7.54 3.60 -15.12
N THR A 5 8.45 3.15 -14.25
CA THR A 5 8.10 2.80 -12.86
C THR A 5 7.69 4.03 -12.06
N ALA A 6 8.37 5.17 -12.26
CA ALA A 6 7.99 6.43 -11.61
C ALA A 6 6.58 6.89 -12.04
N LEU A 7 6.27 6.81 -13.34
CA LEU A 7 4.94 7.16 -13.83
C LEU A 7 3.86 6.19 -13.32
N ALA A 8 4.16 4.89 -13.26
CA ALA A 8 3.25 3.89 -12.71
C ALA A 8 2.88 4.19 -11.24
N ALA A 9 3.85 4.61 -10.41
CA ALA A 9 3.58 5.01 -9.03
C ALA A 9 2.65 6.23 -8.93
N VAL A 10 2.77 7.21 -9.83
CA VAL A 10 1.83 8.35 -9.89
C VAL A 10 0.43 7.90 -10.31
N ILE A 11 0.32 6.96 -11.26
CA ILE A 11 -0.97 6.37 -11.66
C ILE A 11 -1.61 5.63 -10.49
N GLU A 12 -0.84 4.86 -9.73
CA GLU A 12 -1.32 4.17 -8.52
C GLU A 12 -1.87 5.16 -7.49
N LEU A 13 -1.16 6.27 -7.22
CA LEU A 13 -1.63 7.33 -6.34
C LEU A 13 -2.96 7.93 -6.82
N VAL A 14 -3.08 8.23 -8.12
CA VAL A 14 -4.31 8.80 -8.69
C VAL A 14 -5.47 7.79 -8.60
N ASN A 15 -5.22 6.51 -8.84
CA ASN A 15 -6.25 5.46 -8.69
C ASN A 15 -6.75 5.35 -7.25
N GLU A 16 -5.86 5.50 -6.27
CA GLU A 16 -6.25 5.48 -4.85
C GLU A 16 -7.08 6.72 -4.49
N LEU A 17 -6.72 7.89 -4.99
CA LEU A 17 -7.50 9.12 -4.81
C LEU A 17 -8.92 9.01 -5.37
N TYR A 18 -9.12 8.28 -6.47
CA TYR A 18 -10.47 8.03 -6.99
C TYR A 18 -11.32 7.18 -6.06
N LYS A 19 -10.72 6.23 -5.33
CA LYS A 19 -11.44 5.39 -4.35
C LYS A 19 -11.79 6.17 -3.09
N GLU A 20 -10.86 6.99 -2.63
CA GLU A 20 -10.95 7.69 -1.34
C GLU A 20 -11.54 9.11 -1.45
N ARG A 21 -12.00 9.52 -2.64
CA ARG A 21 -12.47 10.88 -2.94
C ARG A 21 -13.53 11.39 -1.98
N ASP A 22 -14.49 10.53 -1.63
CA ASP A 22 -15.67 10.89 -0.85
C ASP A 22 -15.53 10.54 0.65
N SER A 23 -14.54 9.71 1.01
CA SER A 23 -14.27 9.24 2.38
C SER A 23 -13.20 10.06 3.10
N SER A 24 -12.29 10.69 2.36
CA SER A 24 -11.15 11.42 2.93
C SER A 24 -11.43 12.90 3.16
N ASP A 25 -10.69 13.50 4.11
CA ASP A 25 -10.71 14.94 4.33
C ASP A 25 -10.31 15.69 3.03
N PRO A 26 -11.08 16.70 2.59
CA PRO A 26 -10.77 17.46 1.38
C PRO A 26 -9.35 18.05 1.33
N SER A 27 -8.77 18.38 2.49
CA SER A 27 -7.40 18.89 2.59
C SER A 27 -6.36 17.82 2.25
N HIS A 28 -6.58 16.56 2.66
CA HIS A 28 -5.72 15.43 2.31
C HIS A 28 -5.80 15.11 0.82
N VAL A 29 -7.01 15.11 0.26
CA VAL A 29 -7.23 14.91 -1.18
C VAL A 29 -6.51 16.02 -1.97
N ARG A 30 -6.65 17.29 -1.55
CA ARG A 30 -5.97 18.41 -2.19
C ARG A 30 -4.44 18.28 -2.12
N PHE A 31 -3.90 17.89 -0.96
CA PHE A 31 -2.46 17.66 -0.79
C PHE A 31 -1.94 16.57 -1.74
N ALA A 32 -2.66 15.45 -1.83
CA ALA A 32 -2.28 14.33 -2.68
C ALA A 32 -2.36 14.67 -4.18
N ILE A 33 -3.39 15.39 -4.63
CA ILE A 33 -3.48 15.82 -6.04
C ILE A 33 -2.37 16.83 -6.38
N ALA A 34 -2.09 17.80 -5.50
CA ALA A 34 -1.00 18.74 -5.70
C ALA A 34 0.37 18.01 -5.77
N THR A 35 0.56 17.00 -4.93
CA THR A 35 1.76 16.16 -4.96
C THR A 35 1.86 15.38 -6.28
N ALA A 36 0.78 14.75 -6.75
CA ALA A 36 0.74 14.06 -8.03
C ALA A 36 1.04 15.01 -9.21
N ALA A 37 0.49 16.23 -9.19
CA ALA A 37 0.74 17.26 -10.19
C ALA A 37 2.22 17.71 -10.23
N SER A 38 2.85 17.83 -9.06
CA SER A 38 4.29 18.11 -8.96
C SER A 38 5.14 16.95 -9.48
N LEU A 39 4.82 15.71 -9.11
CA LEU A 39 5.55 14.51 -9.55
C LEU A 39 5.41 14.25 -11.06
N VAL A 40 4.26 14.58 -11.65
CA VAL A 40 4.02 14.39 -13.09
C VAL A 40 4.58 15.52 -13.94
N PHE A 41 4.89 16.69 -13.36
CA PHE A 41 5.37 17.86 -14.08
C PHE A 41 6.56 17.58 -15.03
N PRO A 42 7.60 16.80 -14.66
CA PRO A 42 8.68 16.46 -15.58
C PRO A 42 8.26 15.64 -16.81
N PHE A 43 7.10 14.96 -16.76
CA PHE A 43 6.57 14.12 -17.84
C PHE A 43 5.48 14.82 -18.65
N ALA A 44 4.61 15.58 -17.99
CA ALA A 44 3.47 16.29 -18.57
C ALA A 44 3.44 17.74 -18.04
N PRO A 45 4.38 18.61 -18.47
CA PRO A 45 4.63 19.90 -17.82
C PRO A 45 3.44 20.85 -17.85
N HIS A 46 2.70 20.88 -18.97
CA HIS A 46 1.51 21.73 -19.10
C HIS A 46 0.41 21.30 -18.11
N LEU A 47 0.13 19.99 -18.04
CA LEU A 47 -0.90 19.45 -17.15
C LEU A 47 -0.50 19.59 -15.68
N GLY A 48 0.73 19.18 -15.35
CA GLY A 48 1.24 19.26 -13.98
C GLY A 48 1.26 20.70 -13.46
N SER A 49 1.67 21.66 -14.29
CA SER A 49 1.63 23.09 -13.94
C SER A 49 0.22 23.59 -13.70
N GLU A 50 -0.69 23.38 -14.67
CA GLU A 50 -2.06 23.89 -14.61
C GLU A 50 -2.78 23.37 -13.35
N VAL A 51 -2.71 22.06 -13.09
CA VAL A 51 -3.34 21.45 -11.92
C VAL A 51 -2.71 21.94 -10.61
N TYR A 52 -1.38 22.02 -10.54
CA TYR A 52 -0.69 22.48 -9.34
C TYR A 52 -1.02 23.94 -9.01
N GLU A 53 -1.05 24.81 -10.01
CA GLU A 53 -1.39 26.23 -9.85
C GLU A 53 -2.87 26.41 -9.47
N GLN A 54 -3.80 25.70 -10.13
CA GLN A 54 -5.22 25.75 -9.77
C GLN A 54 -5.47 25.33 -8.31
N LEU A 55 -4.74 24.33 -7.82
CA LEU A 55 -4.90 23.87 -6.45
C LEU A 55 -4.22 24.80 -5.46
N THR A 56 -2.97 25.19 -5.72
CA THR A 56 -2.09 25.82 -4.70
C THR A 56 -1.93 27.33 -4.85
N GLY A 57 -2.24 27.90 -6.02
CA GLY A 57 -1.94 29.29 -6.38
C GLY A 57 -0.46 29.56 -6.63
N ARG A 58 0.38 28.53 -6.76
CA ARG A 58 1.84 28.64 -6.89
C ARG A 58 2.32 27.94 -8.16
N ARG A 59 3.47 28.35 -8.65
CA ARG A 59 4.09 27.75 -9.85
C ARG A 59 4.96 26.57 -9.45
N VAL A 60 4.68 25.40 -10.01
CA VAL A 60 5.36 24.15 -9.65
C VAL A 60 6.88 24.19 -9.84
N TRP A 61 7.39 24.96 -10.79
CA TRP A 61 8.84 25.11 -11.04
C TRP A 61 9.55 26.11 -10.12
N GLU A 62 8.81 26.89 -9.32
CA GLU A 62 9.35 27.79 -8.29
C GLU A 62 9.38 27.11 -6.92
N GLU A 63 8.81 25.92 -6.80
CA GLU A 63 8.69 25.15 -5.57
C GLU A 63 9.77 24.06 -5.46
N PRO A 64 10.22 23.71 -4.24
CA PRO A 64 11.12 22.58 -4.05
C PRO A 64 10.46 21.26 -4.46
N TRP A 65 11.27 20.30 -4.88
CA TRP A 65 10.79 18.95 -5.16
C TRP A 65 10.12 18.34 -3.90
N PRO A 66 8.96 17.68 -4.03
CA PRO A 66 8.25 17.12 -2.87
C PRO A 66 9.13 16.11 -2.13
N GLN A 67 9.20 16.27 -0.80
CA GLN A 67 9.92 15.37 0.09
C GLN A 67 8.93 14.57 0.91
N ALA A 68 9.17 13.26 1.01
CA ALA A 68 8.32 12.39 1.81
C ALA A 68 8.56 12.63 3.31
N ASP A 69 7.48 12.86 4.04
CA ASP A 69 7.50 12.85 5.50
C ASP A 69 7.62 11.40 5.99
N ARG A 70 8.64 11.10 6.79
CA ARG A 70 8.90 9.75 7.28
C ARG A 70 7.83 9.26 8.24
N ASP A 71 7.20 10.17 8.97
CA ASP A 71 6.18 9.81 9.95
C ASP A 71 4.89 9.35 9.26
N LEU A 72 4.59 9.90 8.06
CA LEU A 72 3.46 9.50 7.23
C LEU A 72 3.69 8.20 6.44
N LEU A 73 4.91 7.66 6.45
CA LEU A 73 5.24 6.39 5.80
C LEU A 73 5.12 5.19 6.74
N VAL A 74 4.87 5.43 8.02
CA VAL A 74 4.64 4.38 9.00
C VAL A 74 3.21 3.86 8.78
N ALA A 75 3.10 2.67 8.19
CA ALA A 75 1.83 1.98 8.09
C ALA A 75 1.53 1.29 9.42
N ASP A 76 0.38 1.56 10.03
CA ASP A 76 -0.07 0.87 11.25
C ASP A 76 -0.39 -0.60 10.98
N THR A 77 -0.70 -0.93 9.73
CA THR A 77 -1.03 -2.29 9.29
C THR A 77 -0.22 -2.71 8.08
N VAL A 78 0.21 -3.97 8.07
CA VAL A 78 0.87 -4.63 6.94
C VAL A 78 -0.02 -5.72 6.36
N ALA A 79 0.04 -5.89 5.04
CA ALA A 79 -0.62 -6.99 4.35
C ALA A 79 0.11 -8.31 4.66
N LEU A 80 -0.42 -9.06 5.62
CA LEU A 80 0.06 -10.38 6.00
C LEU A 80 -0.37 -11.41 4.95
N VAL A 81 0.61 -11.95 4.24
CA VAL A 81 0.39 -12.97 3.22
C VAL A 81 0.22 -14.34 3.87
N VAL A 82 -0.91 -15.01 3.65
CA VAL A 82 -1.17 -16.36 4.16
C VAL A 82 -0.90 -17.39 3.08
N GLN A 83 -0.05 -18.36 3.38
CA GLN A 83 0.36 -19.42 2.47
C GLN A 83 0.10 -20.81 3.05
N MET A 84 -0.11 -21.77 2.15
CA MET A 84 -0.17 -23.19 2.49
C MET A 84 0.71 -23.97 1.51
N ASN A 85 1.69 -24.72 2.04
CA ASN A 85 2.72 -25.41 1.24
C ASN A 85 3.36 -24.49 0.17
N GLY A 86 3.61 -23.22 0.52
CA GLY A 86 4.21 -22.21 -0.35
C GLY A 86 3.27 -21.59 -1.39
N LYS A 87 1.98 -21.96 -1.44
CA LYS A 87 0.98 -21.35 -2.33
C LYS A 87 0.20 -20.26 -1.60
N LEU A 88 0.01 -19.11 -2.24
CA LEU A 88 -0.82 -18.02 -1.74
C LEU A 88 -2.27 -18.48 -1.57
N ILE A 89 -2.80 -18.32 -0.36
CA ILE A 89 -4.19 -18.63 -0.01
C ILE A 89 -4.98 -17.35 0.23
N ASP A 90 -4.40 -16.43 1.00
CA ASP A 90 -5.08 -15.20 1.40
C ASP A 90 -4.12 -14.03 1.66
N ARG A 91 -4.70 -12.84 1.79
CA ARG A 91 -4.01 -11.63 2.27
C ARG A 91 -4.87 -10.98 3.34
N LEU A 92 -4.34 -10.93 4.56
CA LEU A 92 -5.00 -10.32 5.71
C LEU A 92 -4.29 -9.03 6.10
N GLN A 93 -4.94 -8.15 6.85
CA GLN A 93 -4.28 -7.01 7.49
C GLN A 93 -3.84 -7.43 8.89
N ALA A 94 -2.59 -7.14 9.24
CA ALA A 94 -2.07 -7.34 10.59
C ALA A 94 -1.39 -6.04 11.07
N PRO A 95 -1.40 -5.74 12.39
CA PRO A 95 -0.62 -4.63 12.92
C PRO A 95 0.85 -4.73 12.51
N ALA A 96 1.49 -3.61 12.17
CA ALA A 96 2.88 -3.59 11.73
C ALA A 96 3.86 -4.04 12.82
N ASP A 97 3.47 -3.89 14.09
CA ASP A 97 4.20 -4.31 15.29
C ASP A 97 3.75 -5.69 15.83
N ALA A 98 2.86 -6.40 15.12
CA ALA A 98 2.35 -7.69 15.56
C ALA A 98 3.49 -8.70 15.78
N SER A 99 3.48 -9.37 16.93
CA SER A 99 4.42 -10.46 17.24
C SER A 99 4.24 -11.65 16.30
N GLU A 100 5.21 -12.57 16.26
CA GLU A 100 5.10 -13.79 15.46
C GLU A 100 3.85 -14.61 15.83
N GLU A 101 3.55 -14.70 17.13
CA GLU A 101 2.39 -15.40 17.68
C GLU A 101 1.07 -14.74 17.24
N GLU A 102 1.03 -13.41 17.25
CA GLU A 102 -0.14 -12.65 16.83
C GLU A 102 -0.37 -12.77 15.31
N GLN A 103 0.69 -12.72 14.51
CA GLN A 103 0.59 -12.95 13.07
C GLN A 103 0.10 -14.37 12.75
N GLU A 104 0.58 -15.38 13.46
CA GLU A 104 0.08 -16.76 13.30
C GLU A 104 -1.40 -16.86 13.67
N ARG A 105 -1.83 -16.22 14.76
CA ARG A 105 -3.24 -16.19 15.17
C ARG A 105 -4.14 -15.58 14.10
N ILE A 106 -3.79 -14.38 13.63
CA ILE A 106 -4.52 -13.69 12.55
C ILE A 106 -4.58 -14.57 11.30
N ALA A 107 -3.47 -15.19 10.91
CA ALA A 107 -3.42 -16.05 9.73
C ALA A 107 -4.32 -17.29 9.84
N ARG A 108 -4.47 -17.85 11.05
CA ARG A 108 -5.36 -19.00 11.34
C ARG A 108 -6.84 -18.65 11.27
N GLU A 109 -7.19 -17.38 11.47
CA GLU A 109 -8.57 -16.89 11.35
C GLU A 109 -9.04 -16.74 9.89
N SER A 110 -8.16 -16.94 8.90
CA SER A 110 -8.54 -16.92 7.48
C SER A 110 -9.56 -18.01 7.15
N GLU A 111 -10.77 -17.62 6.76
CA GLU A 111 -11.80 -18.52 6.25
C GLU A 111 -11.32 -19.32 5.03
N LYS A 112 -10.51 -18.70 4.16
CA LYS A 112 -9.94 -19.37 2.98
C LYS A 112 -8.93 -20.44 3.38
N LEU A 113 -8.14 -20.22 4.43
CA LEU A 113 -7.24 -21.23 4.96
C LEU A 113 -8.04 -22.41 5.52
N ALA A 114 -9.06 -22.14 6.36
CA ALA A 114 -9.92 -23.18 6.94
C ALA A 114 -10.60 -24.03 5.85
N ALA A 115 -11.14 -23.40 4.81
CA ALA A 115 -11.74 -24.09 3.67
C ALA A 115 -10.72 -24.94 2.88
N ARG A 116 -9.44 -24.54 2.85
CA ARG A 116 -8.38 -25.24 2.14
C ARG A 116 -7.73 -26.35 2.96
N LEU A 117 -7.85 -26.29 4.28
CA LEU A 117 -7.26 -27.25 5.19
C LEU A 117 -7.89 -28.64 5.03
N ASP A 118 -9.20 -28.74 4.77
CA ASP A 118 -9.92 -29.96 4.34
C ASP A 118 -9.47 -31.25 5.09
N GLY A 119 -9.44 -31.20 6.42
CA GLY A 119 -9.07 -32.33 7.28
C GLY A 119 -7.57 -32.66 7.35
N ARG A 120 -6.70 -31.86 6.72
CA ARG A 120 -5.24 -31.97 6.78
C ARG A 120 -4.70 -31.36 8.06
N GLU A 121 -3.62 -31.93 8.56
CA GLU A 121 -2.98 -31.44 9.77
C GLU A 121 -1.85 -30.46 9.45
N ILE A 122 -1.75 -29.40 10.24
CA ILE A 122 -0.64 -28.45 10.16
C ILE A 122 0.55 -29.07 10.89
N VAL A 123 1.60 -29.39 10.14
CA VAL A 123 2.83 -30.03 10.64
C VAL A 123 3.84 -28.99 11.11
N LYS A 124 3.85 -27.81 10.46
CA LYS A 124 4.78 -26.73 10.76
C LYS A 124 4.20 -25.38 10.35
N THR A 125 4.29 -24.38 11.21
CA THR A 125 4.08 -22.98 10.85
C THR A 125 5.42 -22.29 10.65
N VAL A 126 5.54 -21.46 9.60
CA VAL A 126 6.69 -20.59 9.37
C VAL A 126 6.19 -19.16 9.28
N VAL A 127 6.57 -18.34 10.26
CA VAL A 127 6.25 -16.91 10.29
C VAL A 127 7.48 -16.14 9.81
N VAL A 128 7.27 -15.22 8.87
CA VAL A 128 8.26 -14.21 8.51
C VAL A 128 7.67 -12.86 8.94
N PRO A 129 8.17 -12.26 10.03
CA PRO A 129 7.62 -11.05 10.61
C PRO A 129 7.35 -9.96 9.58
N GLY A 130 6.12 -9.45 9.56
CA GLY A 130 5.69 -8.34 8.71
C GLY A 130 5.61 -8.68 7.22
N LYS A 131 5.70 -9.96 6.83
CA LYS A 131 5.64 -10.39 5.43
C LYS A 131 4.62 -11.49 5.21
N LEU A 132 4.78 -12.65 5.84
CA LEU A 132 3.96 -13.83 5.54
C LEU A 132 3.90 -14.86 6.67
N VAL A 133 2.84 -15.66 6.67
CA VAL A 133 2.72 -16.90 7.45
C VAL A 133 2.48 -18.05 6.47
N ASN A 134 3.33 -19.07 6.53
CA ASN A 134 3.19 -20.28 5.71
C ASN A 134 2.91 -21.50 6.58
N PHE A 135 1.78 -22.15 6.31
CA PHE A 135 1.38 -23.40 6.93
C PHE A 135 1.82 -24.58 6.07
N VAL A 136 2.67 -25.45 6.63
CA VAL A 136 3.04 -26.72 6.02
C VAL A 136 2.03 -27.76 6.47
N VAL A 137 1.25 -28.29 5.53
CA VAL A 137 0.19 -29.27 5.80
C VAL A 137 0.54 -30.64 5.20
N ARG A 138 0.13 -31.70 5.89
CA ARG A 138 0.16 -33.09 5.38
C ARG A 138 -1.25 -33.64 5.22
#